data_AF-A0A2C9KCI1-F1
#
_entry.id   AF-A0A2C9KCI1-F1
#
_cell.length_a   1.000
_cell.length_b   1.000
_cell.length_c   1.000
_cell.angle_alpha   90.00
_cell.angle_beta   90.00
_cell.angle_gamma   90.00
#
_symmetry.space_group_name_H-M   'P 1'
#
loop_
_entity.id
_entity.type
_entity.pdbx_description
1 polymer ?
#
loop_
_entity_poly.entity_id
_entity_poly.type
_entity_poly.pdbx_seq_one_letter_code
_entity_poly.pdbx_strand_id
1 'polypeptide(L)'
;MSTNVSLQIADYVVSAVMLFIPLAIGVFFAIKDAKKSNRDEYLLGGRKMSMLPVALSIFATFASAISLMGVPTEVYYNGAMHPTFQLGFGLAHVVGYVTMIPLIYPLHLTSIYEYLHLRFQSELVRNSVLSIAMIQTFFYMAIALLTPALGLQAAAGIPLYVSVLIVGSIGTIYTAIGGIKSVVWTDAFQCCIMFTGLLVMIGKGVLLVGGVDKVWSIAEAGGRTNFNQFSPDPRSRTTWWGTLIGGCFMW
;
A
#
# COMPACT_ATOMS: atom_id res chain seq x y z
N MET A 1 -30.21 -11.97 -0.64
CA MET A 1 -30.87 -10.72 -0.19
C MET A 1 -29.92 -9.56 -0.46
N SER A 2 -30.16 -8.79 -1.51
CA SER A 2 -29.47 -7.52 -1.75
C SER A 2 -30.10 -6.47 -0.84
N THR A 3 -29.64 -6.37 0.41
CA THR A 3 -29.89 -5.17 1.21
C THR A 3 -29.23 -4.01 0.48
N ASN A 4 -30.03 -3.14 -0.12
CA ASN A 4 -29.56 -1.83 -0.59
C ASN A 4 -29.10 -1.06 0.66
N VAL A 5 -27.83 -1.20 1.01
CA VAL A 5 -27.20 -0.41 2.06
C VAL A 5 -27.07 1.00 1.48
N SER A 6 -28.08 1.83 1.72
CA SER A 6 -27.99 3.26 1.41
C SER A 6 -27.07 3.90 2.44
N LEU A 7 -26.06 4.60 1.97
CA LEU A 7 -25.11 5.29 2.83
C LEU A 7 -25.81 6.42 3.58
N GLN A 8 -25.51 6.52 4.87
CA GLN A 8 -26.05 7.56 5.73
C GLN A 8 -25.28 8.86 5.52
N ILE A 9 -25.85 9.98 5.95
CA ILE A 9 -25.18 11.29 5.92
C ILE A 9 -23.81 11.22 6.62
N ALA A 10 -23.70 10.44 7.69
CA ALA A 10 -22.43 10.19 8.38
C ALA A 10 -21.36 9.59 7.46
N ASP A 11 -21.73 8.64 6.59
CA ASP A 11 -20.79 7.98 5.67
C ASP A 11 -20.29 8.93 4.58
N TYR A 12 -21.17 9.82 4.09
CA TYR A 12 -20.78 10.89 3.17
C TYR A 12 -19.83 11.90 3.82
N VAL A 13 -20.09 12.29 5.07
CA VAL A 13 -19.21 13.18 5.84
C VAL A 13 -17.84 12.53 6.03
N VAL A 14 -17.79 11.26 6.43
CA VAL A 14 -16.52 10.53 6.58
C VAL A 14 -15.77 10.45 5.24
N SER A 15 -16.47 10.16 4.15
CA SER A 15 -15.87 10.10 2.80
C SER A 15 -15.27 11.43 2.36
N ALA A 16 -15.98 12.54 2.62
CA ALA A 16 -15.47 13.88 2.34
C ALA A 16 -14.23 14.19 3.19
N VAL A 17 -14.29 13.89 4.50
CA VAL A 17 -13.16 14.07 5.42
C VAL A 17 -11.93 13.28 4.96
N MET A 18 -12.10 12.04 4.49
CA MET A 18 -11.01 11.21 3.96
C MET A 18 -10.35 11.83 2.71
N LEU A 19 -11.10 12.52 1.87
CA LEU A 19 -10.57 13.17 0.67
C LEU A 19 -9.89 14.52 0.98
N PHE A 20 -10.46 15.29 1.91
CA PHE A 20 -9.99 16.65 2.20
C PHE A 20 -8.90 16.75 3.26
N ILE A 21 -8.79 15.81 4.21
CA ILE A 21 -7.68 15.84 5.19
C ILE A 21 -6.32 15.71 4.51
N PRO A 22 -6.07 14.79 3.56
CA PRO A 22 -4.79 14.71 2.87
C PRO A 22 -4.45 16.01 2.13
N LEU A 23 -5.46 16.63 1.50
CA LEU A 23 -5.31 17.94 0.87
C LEU A 23 -4.93 19.03 1.88
N ALA A 24 -5.58 19.07 3.04
CA ALA A 24 -5.27 20.02 4.10
C ALA A 24 -3.85 19.83 4.66
N ILE A 25 -3.40 18.58 4.85
CA ILE A 25 -2.03 18.26 5.26
C ILE A 25 -1.04 18.76 4.21
N GLY A 26 -1.29 18.51 2.92
CA GLY A 26 -0.40 18.96 1.85
C GLY A 26 -0.32 20.47 1.71
N VAL A 27 -1.46 21.17 1.79
CA VAL A 27 -1.50 22.63 1.80
C VAL A 27 -0.77 23.19 3.04
N PHE A 28 -0.97 22.59 4.22
CA PHE A 28 -0.30 23.00 5.45
C PHE A 28 1.23 22.91 5.32
N PHE A 29 1.76 21.79 4.82
CA PHE A 29 3.20 21.62 4.63
C PHE A 29 3.75 22.55 3.56
N ALA A 30 3.00 22.79 2.49
CA ALA A 30 3.42 23.73 1.46
C ALA A 30 3.52 25.16 1.98
N ILE A 31 2.57 25.63 2.80
CA ILE A 31 2.63 26.97 3.40
C ILE A 31 3.77 27.05 4.42
N LYS A 32 3.92 26.01 5.26
CA LYS A 32 4.93 25.96 6.33
C LYS A 32 6.35 25.93 5.78
N ASP A 33 6.59 25.16 4.73
CA ASP A 33 7.91 24.96 4.13
C ASP A 33 8.12 25.82 2.86
N ALA A 34 7.18 26.70 2.50
CA ALA A 34 7.29 27.62 1.35
C ALA A 34 8.61 28.41 1.31
N LYS A 35 9.13 28.79 2.48
CA LYS A 35 10.37 29.57 2.64
C LYS A 35 11.65 28.71 2.63
N LYS A 36 11.53 27.39 2.61
CA LYS A 36 12.65 26.41 2.67
C LYS A 36 12.81 25.61 1.37
N SER A 37 12.21 26.08 0.28
CA SER A 37 12.14 25.36 -1.00
C SER A 37 13.53 25.17 -1.62
N ASN A 38 14.13 23.99 -1.41
CA ASN A 38 15.25 23.48 -2.19
C ASN A 38 14.92 22.04 -2.64
N ARG A 39 15.69 21.51 -3.62
CA ARG A 39 15.43 20.17 -4.18
C ARG A 39 15.48 19.05 -3.13
N ASP A 40 16.42 19.13 -2.20
CA ASP A 40 16.58 18.14 -1.12
C ASP A 40 15.41 18.16 -0.13
N GLU A 41 14.84 19.33 0.15
CA GLU A 41 13.69 19.48 1.04
C GLU A 41 12.43 18.92 0.36
N TYR A 42 12.26 19.18 -0.94
CA TYR A 42 11.13 18.70 -1.72
C TYR A 42 11.15 17.18 -1.94
N LEU A 43 12.30 16.63 -2.35
CA LEU A 43 12.46 15.22 -2.71
C LEU A 43 12.78 14.31 -1.51
N LEU A 44 13.51 14.82 -0.50
CA LEU A 44 14.04 14.00 0.61
C LEU A 44 13.54 14.46 1.98
N GLY A 45 12.75 15.53 2.06
CA GLY A 45 12.26 16.08 3.32
C GLY A 45 13.38 16.55 4.25
N GLY A 46 14.52 16.95 3.67
CA GLY A 46 15.71 17.38 4.40
C GLY A 46 16.38 16.26 5.20
N ARG A 47 16.01 14.99 4.95
CA ARG A 47 16.51 13.78 5.65
C ARG A 47 16.37 13.83 7.19
N LYS A 48 15.45 14.66 7.71
CA LYS A 48 15.22 14.88 9.15
C LYS A 48 13.86 14.34 9.62
N MET A 49 13.23 13.49 8.84
CA MET A 49 11.93 12.92 9.20
C MET A 49 12.06 11.90 10.33
N SER A 50 11.14 11.94 11.28
CA SER A 50 11.06 10.97 12.37
C SER A 50 10.75 9.57 11.85
N MET A 51 11.30 8.55 12.50
CA MET A 51 11.18 7.14 12.09
C MET A 51 9.73 6.66 11.92
N LEU A 52 8.83 7.04 12.83
CA LEU A 52 7.47 6.48 12.87
C LEU A 52 6.63 6.86 11.63
N PRO A 53 6.47 8.16 11.25
CA PRO A 53 5.80 8.52 10.00
C PRO A 53 6.41 7.88 8.76
N VAL A 54 7.75 7.78 8.70
CA VAL A 54 8.45 7.15 7.57
C VAL A 54 8.10 5.65 7.49
N ALA A 55 8.13 4.94 8.62
CA ALA A 55 7.76 3.53 8.68
C ALA A 55 6.29 3.30 8.28
N LEU A 56 5.38 4.17 8.76
CA LEU A 56 3.96 4.09 8.40
C LEU A 56 3.71 4.41 6.93
N SER A 57 4.44 5.35 6.33
CA SER A 57 4.34 5.69 4.90
C SER A 57 4.88 4.58 4.01
N ILE A 58 6.02 3.99 4.38
CA ILE A 58 6.55 2.80 3.72
C ILE A 58 5.51 1.68 3.79
N PHE A 59 4.95 1.40 4.98
CA PHE A 59 3.90 0.41 5.15
C PHE A 59 2.65 0.71 4.31
N ALA A 60 2.16 1.96 4.31
CA ALA A 60 0.99 2.37 3.54
C ALA A 60 1.19 2.18 2.04
N THR A 61 2.40 2.45 1.55
CA THR A 61 2.79 2.21 0.15
C THR A 61 2.68 0.73 -0.22
N PHE A 62 3.04 -0.17 0.70
CA PHE A 62 2.88 -1.62 0.50
C PHE A 62 1.44 -2.11 0.66
N ALA A 63 0.69 -1.49 1.57
CA ALA A 63 -0.69 -1.85 1.87
C ALA A 63 -1.64 -1.26 0.82
N SER A 64 -1.58 -1.82 -0.40
CA SER A 64 -2.48 -1.42 -1.47
C SER A 64 -3.92 -1.85 -1.22
N ALA A 65 -4.88 -1.10 -1.76
CA ALA A 65 -6.29 -1.48 -1.73
C ALA A 65 -6.57 -2.81 -2.46
N ILE A 66 -5.70 -3.19 -3.42
CA ILE A 66 -5.71 -4.51 -4.06
C ILE A 66 -5.43 -5.60 -3.03
N SER A 67 -4.44 -5.41 -2.16
CA SER A 67 -4.12 -6.36 -1.09
C SER A 67 -5.26 -6.46 -0.07
N LEU A 68 -5.85 -5.31 0.30
CA LEU A 68 -6.92 -5.25 1.30
C LEU A 68 -8.20 -5.98 0.88
N MET A 69 -8.56 -5.97 -0.41
CA MET A 69 -9.72 -6.72 -0.92
C MET A 69 -9.34 -8.11 -1.46
N GLY A 70 -8.18 -8.23 -2.09
CA GLY A 70 -7.71 -9.45 -2.74
C GLY A 70 -7.34 -10.54 -1.76
N VAL A 71 -6.61 -10.23 -0.69
CA VAL A 71 -6.16 -11.24 0.28
C VAL A 71 -7.34 -11.89 1.03
N PRO A 72 -8.33 -11.14 1.58
CA PRO A 72 -9.48 -11.77 2.20
C PRO A 72 -10.30 -12.62 1.23
N THR A 73 -10.43 -12.18 -0.02
CA THR A 73 -11.11 -12.94 -1.08
C THR A 73 -10.39 -14.25 -1.36
N GLU A 74 -9.06 -14.23 -1.48
CA GLU A 74 -8.24 -15.42 -1.68
C GLU A 74 -8.38 -16.37 -0.48
N VAL A 75 -8.34 -15.86 0.74
CA VAL A 75 -8.54 -16.67 1.96
C VAL A 75 -9.95 -17.28 2.01
N TYR A 76 -10.96 -16.53 1.56
CA TYR A 76 -12.35 -16.98 1.55
C TYR A 76 -12.60 -18.13 0.58
N TYR A 77 -12.01 -18.07 -0.63
CA TYR A 77 -12.21 -19.09 -1.67
C TYR A 77 -11.19 -20.24 -1.61
N ASN A 78 -9.93 -19.95 -1.31
CA ASN A 78 -8.81 -20.89 -1.45
C ASN A 78 -8.14 -21.28 -0.13
N GLY A 79 -8.58 -20.71 1.00
CA GLY A 79 -8.14 -21.09 2.34
C GLY A 79 -7.10 -20.16 2.96
N ALA A 80 -6.91 -20.30 4.27
CA ALA A 80 -6.12 -19.41 5.11
C ALA A 80 -4.60 -19.59 4.98
N MET A 81 -4.12 -20.28 3.95
CA MET A 81 -2.69 -20.49 3.74
C MET A 81 -1.98 -19.26 3.17
N HIS A 82 -2.68 -18.40 2.42
CA HIS A 82 -2.09 -17.21 1.78
C HIS A 82 -1.22 -16.31 2.68
N PRO A 83 -1.53 -16.08 3.98
CA PRO A 83 -0.67 -15.31 4.88
C PRO A 83 0.78 -15.83 5.01
N THR A 84 1.09 -17.09 4.70
CA THR A 84 2.48 -17.60 4.68
C THR A 84 3.33 -16.88 3.65
N PHE A 85 2.72 -16.34 2.60
CA PHE A 85 3.38 -15.48 1.61
C PHE A 85 3.98 -14.22 2.24
N GLN A 86 3.32 -13.66 3.27
CA GLN A 86 3.81 -12.49 3.99
C GLN A 86 5.04 -12.80 4.85
N LEU A 87 5.22 -14.05 5.27
CA LEU A 87 6.47 -14.48 5.92
C LEU A 87 7.64 -14.47 4.93
N GLY A 88 7.40 -14.88 3.68
CA GLY A 88 8.37 -14.77 2.59
C GLY A 88 8.76 -13.31 2.32
N PHE A 89 7.78 -12.40 2.32
CA PHE A 89 8.03 -10.96 2.23
C PHE A 89 8.89 -10.45 3.39
N GLY A 90 8.58 -10.87 4.62
CA GLY A 90 9.39 -10.51 5.79
C GLY A 90 10.85 -10.96 5.65
N LEU A 91 11.09 -12.16 5.11
CA LEU A 91 12.44 -12.66 4.83
C LEU A 91 13.16 -11.81 3.77
N ALA A 92 12.50 -11.44 2.68
CA ALA A 92 13.06 -10.54 1.66
C ALA A 92 13.49 -9.20 2.26
N HIS A 93 12.69 -8.62 3.16
CA HIS A 93 13.04 -7.38 3.85
C HIS A 93 14.28 -7.54 4.76
N VAL A 94 14.40 -8.66 5.47
CA VAL A 94 15.60 -8.96 6.27
C VAL A 94 16.83 -9.08 5.37
N VAL A 95 16.72 -9.79 4.25
CA VAL A 95 17.82 -9.91 3.27
C VAL A 95 18.19 -8.54 2.71
N GLY A 96 17.20 -7.72 2.32
CA GLY A 96 17.41 -6.35 1.84
C GLY A 96 18.06 -5.45 2.89
N TYR A 97 17.65 -5.56 4.15
CA TYR A 97 18.26 -4.83 5.27
C TYR A 97 19.73 -5.21 5.48
N VAL A 98 20.08 -6.50 5.37
CA VAL A 98 21.45 -6.97 5.59
C VAL A 98 22.35 -6.69 4.38
N THR A 99 21.82 -6.70 3.15
CA THR A 99 22.62 -6.63 1.92
C THR A 99 22.54 -5.28 1.22
N MET A 100 21.33 -4.79 0.92
CA MET A 100 21.10 -3.61 0.09
C MET A 100 21.29 -2.31 0.87
N ILE A 101 20.82 -2.24 2.11
CA ILE A 101 20.92 -1.01 2.91
C ILE A 101 22.38 -0.61 3.19
N PRO A 102 23.30 -1.51 3.63
CA PRO A 102 24.70 -1.14 3.85
C PRO A 102 25.42 -0.72 2.56
N LEU A 103 24.97 -1.21 1.41
CA LEU A 103 25.53 -0.88 0.11
C LEU A 103 25.08 0.50 -0.38
N ILE A 104 23.78 0.81 -0.26
CA ILE A 104 23.17 1.99 -0.89
C ILE A 104 23.14 3.20 0.04
N TYR A 105 22.88 2.99 1.34
CA TYR A 105 22.68 4.08 2.29
C TYR A 105 23.89 5.04 2.40
N PRO A 106 25.16 4.57 2.45
CA PRO A 106 26.33 5.45 2.53
C PRO A 106 26.57 6.30 1.27
N LEU A 107 25.99 5.92 0.14
CA LEU A 107 26.19 6.62 -1.13
C LEU A 107 25.37 7.92 -1.22
N HIS A 108 24.44 8.14 -0.28
CA HIS A 108 23.59 9.32 -0.21
C HIS A 108 22.86 9.68 -1.51
N LEU A 109 22.57 8.67 -2.35
CA LEU A 109 21.91 8.84 -3.64
C LEU A 109 20.54 9.51 -3.50
N THR A 110 20.16 10.30 -4.51
CA THR A 110 18.81 10.87 -4.59
C THR A 110 17.87 9.92 -5.30
N SER A 111 18.41 9.14 -6.25
CA SER A 111 17.67 8.14 -7.01
C SER A 111 18.42 6.81 -6.97
N ILE A 112 17.69 5.71 -6.75
CA ILE A 112 18.28 4.37 -6.74
C ILE A 112 18.95 4.02 -8.08
N TYR A 113 18.46 4.57 -9.19
CA TYR A 113 19.03 4.34 -10.52
C TYR A 113 20.42 4.97 -10.70
N GLU A 114 20.80 5.96 -9.87
CA GLU A 114 22.17 6.51 -9.86
C GLU A 114 23.21 5.44 -9.52
N TYR A 115 22.84 4.44 -8.72
CA TYR A 115 23.70 3.30 -8.42
C TYR A 115 24.13 2.54 -9.68
N LEU A 116 23.26 2.42 -10.69
CA LEU A 116 23.59 1.75 -11.96
C LEU A 116 24.68 2.52 -12.70
N HIS A 117 24.64 3.84 -12.66
CA HIS A 117 25.70 4.66 -13.25
C HIS A 117 27.02 4.47 -12.49
N LEU A 118 27.01 4.45 -11.16
CA LEU A 118 28.22 4.19 -10.36
C LEU A 118 28.79 2.80 -10.60
N ARG A 119 27.93 1.79 -10.74
CA ARG A 119 28.33 0.38 -10.86
C ARG A 119 28.81 -0.01 -12.26
N PHE A 120 28.18 0.52 -13.30
CA PHE A 120 28.45 0.19 -14.70
C PHE A 120 29.16 1.30 -15.47
N GLN A 121 29.38 2.46 -14.85
CA GLN A 121 30.01 3.65 -15.45
C GLN A 121 29.37 4.08 -16.77
N SER A 122 28.07 3.81 -16.93
CA SER A 122 27.34 4.03 -18.18
C SER A 122 26.05 4.83 -17.93
N GLU A 123 25.97 6.00 -18.55
CA GLU A 123 24.74 6.80 -18.55
C GLU A 123 23.63 6.14 -19.36
N LEU A 124 23.97 5.40 -20.42
CA LEU A 124 23.00 4.70 -21.25
C LEU A 124 22.25 3.64 -20.44
N VAL A 125 22.96 2.86 -19.61
CA VAL A 125 22.33 1.85 -18.75
C VAL A 125 21.39 2.52 -17.74
N ARG A 126 21.85 3.56 -17.04
CA ARG A 126 21.02 4.32 -16.11
C ARG A 126 19.75 4.84 -16.78
N ASN A 127 19.90 5.53 -17.90
CA ASN A 127 18.79 6.21 -18.57
C ASN A 127 17.81 5.21 -19.18
N SER A 128 18.30 4.06 -19.69
CA SER A 128 17.43 3.00 -20.22
C SER A 128 16.57 2.38 -19.12
N VAL A 129 17.17 1.98 -18.00
CA VAL A 129 16.43 1.38 -16.88
C VAL A 129 15.48 2.39 -16.24
N LEU A 130 15.92 3.65 -16.06
CA LEU A 130 15.05 4.73 -15.58
C LEU A 130 13.84 4.92 -16.49
N SER A 131 14.02 4.93 -17.81
CA SER A 131 12.93 5.11 -18.76
C SER A 131 11.92 3.96 -18.69
N ILE A 132 12.41 2.72 -18.64
CA ILE A 132 11.56 1.53 -18.47
C ILE A 132 10.76 1.61 -17.15
N ALA A 133 11.43 1.98 -16.06
CA ALA A 133 10.79 2.10 -14.75
C ALA A 133 9.75 3.22 -14.71
N MET A 134 9.99 4.35 -15.37
CA MET A 134 9.00 5.43 -15.50
C MET A 134 7.75 4.97 -16.25
N ILE A 135 7.92 4.24 -17.35
CA ILE A 135 6.81 3.67 -18.12
C ILE A 135 6.04 2.65 -17.29
N GLN A 136 6.73 1.74 -16.60
CA GLN A 136 6.10 0.77 -15.70
C GLN A 136 5.29 1.47 -14.59
N THR A 137 5.88 2.50 -13.97
CA THR A 137 5.22 3.28 -12.91
C THR A 137 3.99 4.00 -13.44
N PHE A 138 4.04 4.54 -14.65
CA PHE A 138 2.88 5.17 -15.30
C PHE A 138 1.69 4.22 -15.43
N PHE A 139 1.92 3.00 -15.95
CA PHE A 139 0.87 1.98 -16.05
C PHE A 139 0.36 1.51 -14.69
N TYR A 140 1.28 1.31 -13.74
CA TYR A 140 0.91 0.93 -12.38
C TYR A 140 0.00 1.99 -11.72
N MET A 141 0.34 3.28 -11.86
CA MET A 141 -0.44 4.37 -11.28
C MET A 141 -1.85 4.46 -11.89
N ALA A 142 -2.03 4.13 -13.17
CA ALA A 142 -3.35 4.06 -13.80
C ALA A 142 -4.25 3.00 -13.13
N ILE A 143 -3.69 1.84 -12.80
CA ILE A 143 -4.40 0.77 -12.08
C ILE A 143 -4.63 1.15 -10.61
N ALA A 144 -3.62 1.73 -9.96
CA ALA A 144 -3.69 2.14 -8.57
C ALA A 144 -4.77 3.21 -8.32
N LEU A 145 -4.97 4.14 -9.27
CA LEU A 145 -6.00 5.18 -9.21
C LEU A 145 -7.43 4.63 -9.32
N LEU A 146 -7.58 3.47 -9.95
CA LEU A 146 -8.87 2.84 -10.22
C LEU A 146 -9.56 2.37 -8.94
N THR A 147 -8.79 1.85 -7.97
CA THR A 147 -9.36 1.34 -6.72
C THR A 147 -10.04 2.41 -5.84
N PRO A 148 -9.40 3.54 -5.50
CA PRO A 148 -10.08 4.60 -4.76
C PRO A 148 -11.22 5.24 -5.58
N ALA A 149 -11.13 5.28 -6.91
CA ALA A 149 -12.21 5.76 -7.76
C ALA A 149 -13.45 4.84 -7.74
N LEU A 150 -13.25 3.51 -7.73
CA LEU A 150 -14.32 2.53 -7.53
C LEU A 150 -14.92 2.64 -6.13
N GLY A 151 -14.08 2.86 -5.11
CA GLY A 151 -14.54 3.14 -3.74
C GLY A 151 -15.44 4.37 -3.68
N LEU A 152 -15.05 5.47 -4.33
CA LEU A 152 -15.85 6.68 -4.41
C LEU A 152 -17.13 6.50 -5.24
N GLN A 153 -17.09 5.73 -6.32
CA GLN A 153 -18.29 5.39 -7.09
C GLN A 153 -19.29 4.59 -6.24
N ALA A 154 -18.81 3.57 -5.52
CA ALA A 154 -19.66 2.76 -4.65
C ALA A 154 -20.21 3.57 -3.47
N ALA A 155 -19.42 4.50 -2.93
CA ALA A 155 -19.81 5.32 -1.79
C ALA A 155 -20.73 6.50 -2.17
N ALA A 156 -20.38 7.23 -3.23
CA ALA A 156 -21.09 8.46 -3.57
C ALA A 156 -22.11 8.30 -4.70
N GLY A 157 -22.14 7.14 -5.37
CA GLY A 157 -22.93 6.93 -6.58
C GLY A 157 -22.43 7.75 -7.78
N ILE A 158 -21.24 8.36 -7.67
CA ILE A 158 -20.65 9.20 -8.70
C ILE A 158 -20.15 8.32 -9.86
N PRO A 159 -20.39 8.67 -11.13
CA PRO A 159 -19.88 7.92 -12.26
C PRO A 159 -18.36 7.74 -12.20
N LEU A 160 -17.86 6.53 -12.53
CA LEU A 160 -16.45 6.16 -12.39
C LEU A 160 -15.48 7.18 -13.00
N TYR A 161 -15.77 7.70 -14.19
CA TYR A 161 -14.91 8.68 -14.87
C TYR A 161 -14.75 9.99 -14.08
N VAL A 162 -15.82 10.44 -13.40
CA VAL A 162 -15.77 11.62 -12.53
C VAL A 162 -14.99 11.30 -11.26
N SER A 163 -15.20 10.10 -10.69
CA SER A 163 -14.46 9.66 -9.51
C SER A 163 -12.94 9.59 -9.75
N VAL A 164 -12.52 9.09 -10.92
CA VAL A 164 -11.11 9.07 -11.34
C VAL A 164 -10.54 10.48 -11.41
N LEU A 165 -11.27 11.42 -12.03
CA LEU A 165 -10.83 12.81 -12.14
C LEU A 165 -10.71 13.49 -10.77
N ILE A 166 -11.67 13.28 -9.86
CA ILE A 166 -11.65 13.87 -8.52
C ILE A 166 -10.46 13.34 -7.72
N VAL A 167 -10.34 12.01 -7.59
CA VAL A 167 -9.28 11.39 -6.78
C VAL A 167 -7.91 11.71 -7.37
N GLY A 168 -7.77 11.62 -8.70
CA GLY A 168 -6.53 11.93 -9.40
C GLY A 168 -6.10 13.38 -9.21
N SER A 169 -7.03 14.33 -9.40
CA SER A 169 -6.73 15.76 -9.25
C SER A 169 -6.34 16.11 -7.82
N ILE A 170 -7.09 15.64 -6.82
CA ILE A 170 -6.76 15.85 -5.41
C ILE A 170 -5.38 15.26 -5.10
N GLY A 171 -5.16 14.00 -5.53
CA GLY A 171 -3.89 13.28 -5.47
C GLY A 171 -2.70 14.09 -5.96
N THR A 172 -2.80 14.54 -7.21
CA THR A 172 -1.76 15.33 -7.86
C THR A 172 -1.54 16.67 -7.17
N ILE A 173 -2.61 17.38 -6.80
CA ILE A 173 -2.51 18.71 -6.19
C ILE A 173 -1.79 18.64 -4.85
N TYR A 174 -2.20 17.77 -3.92
CA TYR A 174 -1.56 17.72 -2.60
C TYR A 174 -0.11 17.22 -2.69
N THR A 175 0.18 16.31 -3.62
CA THR A 175 1.54 15.76 -3.80
C THR A 175 2.46 16.80 -4.42
N ALA A 176 2.01 17.50 -5.46
CA ALA A 176 2.80 18.52 -6.15
C ALA A 176 3.07 19.74 -5.27
N ILE A 177 2.11 20.11 -4.42
CA ILE A 177 2.22 21.26 -3.53
C ILE A 177 3.06 20.93 -2.28
N GLY A 178 2.86 19.75 -1.68
CA GLY A 178 3.43 19.41 -0.37
C GLY A 178 4.78 18.67 -0.38
N GLY A 179 5.21 18.10 -1.50
CA GLY A 179 6.45 17.31 -1.58
C GLY A 179 6.45 16.05 -0.71
N ILE A 180 7.62 15.40 -0.56
CA ILE A 180 7.70 14.07 0.10
C ILE A 180 7.26 14.09 1.57
N LYS A 181 7.49 15.19 2.30
CA LYS A 181 7.06 15.30 3.70
C LYS A 181 5.54 15.25 3.84
N SER A 182 4.83 15.97 2.96
CA SER A 182 3.38 15.92 2.93
C SER A 182 2.92 14.49 2.69
N VAL A 183 3.47 13.83 1.66
CA VAL A 183 3.11 12.45 1.31
C VAL A 183 3.30 11.51 2.51
N VAL A 184 4.44 11.59 3.20
CA VAL A 184 4.72 10.74 4.36
C VAL A 184 3.70 10.96 5.48
N TRP A 185 3.30 12.20 5.75
CA TRP A 185 2.31 12.49 6.79
C TRP A 185 0.88 12.13 6.38
N THR A 186 0.51 12.32 5.11
CA THR A 186 -0.79 11.89 4.58
C THR A 186 -0.90 10.37 4.65
N ASP A 187 0.16 9.65 4.29
CA ASP A 187 0.20 8.20 4.34
C ASP A 187 0.10 7.70 5.78
N ALA A 188 0.84 8.30 6.71
CA ALA A 188 0.78 7.92 8.12
C ALA A 188 -0.64 8.06 8.69
N PHE A 189 -1.34 9.15 8.34
CA PHE A 189 -2.73 9.37 8.72
C PHE A 189 -3.67 8.32 8.09
N GLN A 190 -3.56 8.09 6.78
CA GLN A 190 -4.36 7.10 6.06
C GLN A 190 -4.14 5.68 6.59
N CYS A 191 -2.90 5.35 6.93
CA CYS A 191 -2.51 4.08 7.52
C CYS A 191 -3.22 3.83 8.86
N CYS A 192 -3.19 4.81 9.78
CA CYS A 192 -3.88 4.71 11.07
C CYS A 192 -5.39 4.45 10.91
N ILE A 193 -6.01 5.13 9.95
CA ILE A 193 -7.43 4.96 9.65
C ILE A 193 -7.71 3.57 9.09
N MET A 194 -6.90 3.13 8.12
CA MET A 194 -7.04 1.81 7.51
C MET A 194 -6.92 0.71 8.56
N PHE A 195 -5.94 0.79 9.46
CA PHE A 195 -5.80 -0.14 10.58
C PHE A 195 -7.00 -0.12 11.51
N THR A 196 -7.46 1.07 11.90
CA THR A 196 -8.62 1.21 12.79
C THR A 196 -9.88 0.62 12.14
N GLY A 197 -10.12 0.93 10.87
CA GLY A 197 -11.23 0.39 10.09
C GLY A 197 -11.19 -1.14 9.99
N LEU A 198 -10.01 -1.71 9.73
CA LEU A 198 -9.81 -3.15 9.67
C LEU A 198 -10.07 -3.82 11.03
N LEU A 199 -9.55 -3.26 12.13
CA LEU A 199 -9.77 -3.79 13.48
C LEU A 199 -11.25 -3.74 13.88
N VAL A 200 -11.95 -2.64 13.56
CA VAL A 200 -13.39 -2.51 13.80
C VAL A 200 -14.18 -3.52 12.98
N MET A 201 -13.83 -3.69 11.70
CA MET A 201 -14.47 -4.66 10.81
C MET A 201 -14.31 -6.10 11.34
N ILE A 202 -13.08 -6.50 11.70
CA ILE A 202 -12.79 -7.82 12.27
C ILE A 202 -13.54 -8.00 13.58
N GLY A 203 -13.48 -7.01 14.49
CA GLY A 203 -14.15 -7.07 15.78
C GLY A 203 -15.67 -7.23 15.64
N LYS A 204 -16.31 -6.45 14.76
CA LYS A 204 -17.74 -6.59 14.44
C LYS A 204 -18.05 -7.96 13.83
N GLY A 205 -17.23 -8.45 12.90
CA GLY A 205 -17.40 -9.77 12.29
C GLY A 205 -17.36 -10.90 13.31
N VAL A 206 -16.38 -10.87 14.22
CA VAL A 206 -16.25 -11.84 15.32
C VAL A 206 -17.48 -11.80 16.25
N LEU A 207 -17.94 -10.61 16.62
CA LEU A 207 -19.12 -10.43 17.48
C LEU A 207 -20.39 -10.97 16.81
N LEU A 208 -20.59 -10.72 15.51
CA LEU A 208 -21.76 -11.19 14.76
C LEU A 208 -21.79 -12.72 14.63
N VAL A 209 -20.64 -13.36 14.49
CA VAL A 209 -20.54 -14.83 14.42
C VAL A 209 -20.75 -15.48 15.80
N GLY A 210 -20.46 -14.74 16.88
CA GLY A 210 -20.64 -15.18 18.26
C GLY A 210 -19.33 -15.59 18.95
N GLY A 211 -18.19 -15.05 18.54
CA GLY A 211 -16.88 -15.29 19.16
C GLY A 211 -15.84 -15.86 18.20
N VAL A 212 -14.56 -15.74 18.58
CA VAL A 212 -13.42 -16.17 17.76
C VAL A 212 -13.44 -17.69 17.56
N ASP A 213 -13.82 -18.46 18.59
CA ASP A 213 -13.89 -19.92 18.52
C ASP A 213 -14.87 -20.38 17.43
N LYS A 214 -16.00 -19.70 17.32
CA LYS A 214 -17.01 -20.01 16.31
C LYS A 214 -16.55 -19.63 14.91
N VAL A 215 -15.85 -18.50 14.75
CA VAL A 215 -15.18 -18.14 13.50
C VAL A 215 -14.20 -19.23 13.08
N TRP A 216 -13.37 -19.70 14.00
CA TRP A 216 -12.40 -20.76 13.73
C TRP A 216 -13.08 -22.08 13.35
N SER A 217 -14.14 -22.48 14.08
CA SER A 217 -14.89 -23.70 13.77
C SER A 217 -15.56 -23.65 12.39
N ILE A 218 -16.03 -22.48 11.95
CA ILE A 218 -16.62 -22.29 10.61
C ILE A 218 -15.53 -22.36 9.55
N ALA A 219 -14.36 -21.78 9.83
CA ALA A 219 -13.22 -21.85 8.93
C ALA A 219 -12.75 -23.30 8.75
N GLU A 220 -12.69 -24.07 9.83
CA GLU A 220 -12.31 -25.48 9.82
C GLU A 220 -13.35 -26.36 9.11
N ALA A 221 -14.64 -26.21 9.45
CA ALA A 221 -15.72 -26.92 8.77
C ALA A 221 -15.77 -26.61 7.26
N GLY A 222 -15.36 -25.40 6.88
CA GLY A 222 -15.23 -24.97 5.49
C GLY A 222 -13.92 -25.39 4.82
N GLY A 223 -13.05 -26.16 5.48
CA GLY A 223 -11.77 -26.64 4.93
C GLY A 223 -10.71 -25.54 4.74
N ARG A 224 -10.89 -24.37 5.36
CA ARG A 224 -10.02 -23.19 5.16
C ARG A 224 -8.79 -23.17 6.08
N THR A 225 -8.74 -23.99 7.11
CA THR A 225 -7.64 -24.03 8.10
C THR A 225 -6.54 -25.03 7.75
N ASN A 226 -6.48 -25.49 6.50
CA ASN A 226 -5.45 -26.44 6.08
C ASN A 226 -4.10 -25.74 5.85
N PHE A 227 -3.31 -25.63 6.92
CA PHE A 227 -1.93 -25.13 6.86
C PHE A 227 -0.90 -26.21 6.52
N ASN A 228 -1.28 -27.50 6.44
CA ASN A 228 -0.32 -28.60 6.36
C ASN A 228 0.10 -28.96 4.93
N GLN A 229 0.26 -27.96 4.04
CA GLN A 229 0.70 -28.17 2.67
C GLN A 229 2.20 -27.90 2.49
N PHE A 230 3.03 -28.88 2.84
CA PHE A 230 4.50 -28.82 2.69
C PHE A 230 5.02 -29.47 1.39
N SER A 231 4.13 -29.76 0.44
CA SER A 231 4.53 -30.38 -0.82
C SER A 231 5.46 -29.44 -1.63
N PRO A 232 6.57 -29.96 -2.18
CA PRO A 232 7.42 -29.20 -3.08
C PRO A 232 6.86 -29.14 -4.52
N ASP A 233 5.68 -29.72 -4.80
CA ASP A 233 5.08 -29.73 -6.14
C ASP A 233 4.71 -28.30 -6.60
N PRO A 234 5.35 -27.77 -7.65
CA PRO A 234 5.09 -26.41 -8.16
C PRO A 234 3.72 -26.27 -8.83
N ARG A 235 2.99 -27.38 -9.07
CA ARG A 235 1.63 -27.36 -9.63
C ARG A 235 0.56 -27.07 -8.58
N SER A 236 0.90 -27.20 -7.29
CA SER A 236 -0.03 -26.85 -6.21
C SER A 236 -0.15 -25.33 -6.10
N ARG A 237 -1.38 -24.83 -5.96
CA ARG A 237 -1.68 -23.39 -5.90
C ARG A 237 -0.95 -22.71 -4.74
N THR A 238 -0.96 -23.33 -3.57
CA THR A 238 -0.37 -22.78 -2.34
C THR A 238 0.30 -23.89 -1.55
N THR A 239 1.62 -23.79 -1.38
CA THR A 239 2.41 -24.65 -0.50
C THR A 239 3.34 -23.77 0.33
N TRP A 240 3.85 -24.28 1.45
CA TRP A 240 4.77 -23.52 2.29
C TRP A 240 6.01 -23.09 1.50
N TRP A 241 6.59 -24.01 0.75
CA TRP A 241 7.75 -23.73 -0.09
C TRP A 241 7.42 -22.74 -1.21
N GLY A 242 6.33 -22.96 -1.95
CA GLY A 242 5.92 -22.09 -3.05
C GLY A 242 5.61 -20.67 -2.58
N THR A 243 4.93 -20.51 -1.45
CA THR A 243 4.57 -19.20 -0.90
C THR A 243 5.75 -18.48 -0.25
N LEU A 244 6.63 -19.18 0.47
CA LEU A 244 7.82 -18.57 1.08
C LEU A 244 8.83 -18.13 0.01
N ILE A 245 9.17 -19.03 -0.92
CA ILE A 245 10.12 -18.73 -1.99
C ILE A 245 9.52 -17.69 -2.94
N GLY A 246 8.28 -17.90 -3.40
CA GLY A 246 7.58 -16.95 -4.26
C GLY A 246 7.45 -15.58 -3.61
N GLY A 247 7.15 -15.53 -2.30
CA GLY A 247 7.11 -14.28 -1.54
C GLY A 247 8.47 -13.60 -1.48
N CYS A 248 9.54 -14.37 -1.24
CA CYS A 248 10.89 -13.83 -1.12
C CYS A 248 11.45 -13.29 -2.45
N PHE A 249 11.06 -13.84 -3.60
CA PHE A 249 11.55 -13.40 -4.92
C PHE A 249 10.67 -12.35 -5.59
N MET A 250 9.40 -12.24 -5.18
CA MET A 250 8.51 -11.21 -5.70
C MET A 250 8.93 -9.80 -5.23
N TRP A 251 9.64 -9.69 -4.10
CA TRP A 251 10.05 -8.43 -3.48
C TRP A 251 11.55 -8.30 -3.24
#